data_AF-A0A7V6A6B5-F1
#
_entry.id   AF-A0A7V6A6B5-F1
#
_cell.length_a   1.000
_cell.length_b   1.000
_cell.length_c   1.000
_cell.angle_alpha   90.00
_cell.angle_beta   90.00
_cell.angle_gamma   90.00
#
_symmetry.space_group_name_H-M   'P 1'
#
loop_
_entity.id
_entity.type
_entity.pdbx_description
1 polymer ?
#
loop_
_entity_poly.entity_id
_entity_poly.type
_entity_poly.pdbx_seq_one_letter_code
_entity_poly.pdbx_strand_id
1 'polypeptide(L)'
;MTRRYKTGRSKQEVYFEEVQSLYLAGKELEEIQEIFPVTMPTLKRWHKEGHWDEKRKHALVSPRWLGEALRGVLREKTGKVLAKGDVKPQELDELTKIVTLIDRLTNSGWDIRAAALEVMDRFSEFIRGWVKEPEEIKRFSQWMQEFFRVLEEDDEGRG
;
A
#
# COMPACT_ATOMS: atom_id res chain seq x y z
N MET A 1 26.99 -15.18 33.48
CA MET A 1 25.95 -14.15 33.23
C MET A 1 26.34 -13.36 32.01
N THR A 2 25.57 -13.46 30.92
CA THR A 2 25.62 -12.45 29.86
C THR A 2 24.20 -12.32 29.29
N ARG A 3 23.47 -11.35 29.85
CA ARG A 3 22.11 -10.99 29.43
C ARG A 3 22.15 -10.56 27.95
N ARG A 4 21.58 -11.38 27.06
CA ARG A 4 21.16 -10.95 25.73
C ARG A 4 20.02 -9.95 25.91
N TYR A 5 20.31 -8.66 25.73
CA TYR A 5 19.27 -7.63 25.64
C TYR A 5 18.45 -7.87 24.36
N LYS A 6 17.28 -8.49 24.50
CA LYS A 6 16.20 -8.46 23.49
C LYS A 6 15.51 -7.10 23.63
N THR A 7 16.06 -6.08 23.01
CA THR A 7 15.44 -4.75 22.91
C THR A 7 15.74 -4.19 21.53
N GLY A 8 14.72 -4.14 20.68
CA GLY A 8 14.79 -3.46 19.39
C GLY A 8 13.66 -3.96 18.49
N ARG A 9 12.70 -3.08 18.16
CA ARG A 9 11.79 -3.29 17.02
C ARG A 9 12.60 -3.75 15.82
N SER A 10 12.11 -4.74 15.08
CA SER A 10 12.86 -5.25 13.94
C SER A 10 13.12 -4.10 12.96
N LYS A 11 14.27 -4.07 12.28
CA LYS A 11 14.54 -3.04 11.23
C LYS A 11 13.43 -3.00 10.18
N GLN A 12 12.71 -4.11 10.00
CA GLN A 12 11.55 -4.23 9.14
C GLN A 12 10.37 -3.38 9.64
N GLU A 13 10.00 -3.48 10.91
CA GLU A 13 8.94 -2.64 11.50
C GLU A 13 9.24 -1.14 11.40
N VAL A 14 10.52 -0.76 11.36
CA VAL A 14 10.93 0.64 11.37
C VAL A 14 11.03 1.22 9.95
N TYR A 15 11.59 0.48 8.99
CA TYR A 15 11.97 1.04 7.68
C TYR A 15 11.21 0.46 6.49
N PHE A 16 10.47 -0.64 6.65
CA PHE A 16 9.91 -1.38 5.51
C PHE A 16 8.95 -0.52 4.67
N GLU A 17 7.99 0.15 5.30
CA GLU A 17 7.00 0.97 4.59
C GLU A 17 7.64 2.15 3.86
N GLU A 18 8.60 2.80 4.50
CA GLU A 18 9.25 3.98 3.95
C GLU A 18 10.16 3.63 2.77
N VAL A 19 10.95 2.56 2.89
CA VAL A 19 11.77 1.99 1.82
C VAL A 19 10.89 1.53 0.65
N GLN A 20 9.76 0.86 0.93
CA GLN A 20 8.81 0.44 -0.09
C GLN A 20 8.23 1.66 -0.83
N SER A 21 7.83 2.72 -0.11
CA SER A 21 7.26 3.93 -0.72
C SER A 21 8.22 4.61 -1.71
N LEU A 22 9.51 4.67 -1.35
CA LEU A 22 10.57 5.22 -2.21
C LEU A 22 10.81 4.36 -3.44
N TYR A 23 10.78 3.04 -3.27
CA TYR A 23 10.86 2.13 -4.40
C TYR A 23 9.65 2.28 -5.35
N LEU A 24 8.43 2.37 -4.82
CA LEU A 24 7.24 2.62 -5.64
C LEU A 24 7.27 4.00 -6.34
N ALA A 25 7.94 4.98 -5.73
CA ALA A 25 8.22 6.30 -6.31
C ALA A 25 9.28 6.29 -7.44
N GLY A 26 9.89 5.14 -7.72
CA GLY A 26 10.85 4.97 -8.83
C GLY A 26 12.31 5.01 -8.44
N LYS A 27 12.67 5.05 -7.13
CA LYS A 27 14.06 4.89 -6.70
C LYS A 27 14.53 3.44 -6.82
N GLU A 28 15.78 3.24 -7.23
CA GLU A 28 16.41 1.92 -7.25
C GLU A 28 16.90 1.51 -5.86
N LEU A 29 17.08 0.20 -5.64
CA LEU A 29 17.46 -0.34 -4.32
C LEU A 29 18.83 0.16 -3.86
N GLU A 30 19.73 0.43 -4.81
CA GLU A 30 21.04 1.02 -4.60
C GLU A 30 20.92 2.44 -4.02
N GLU A 31 20.05 3.27 -4.59
CA GLU A 31 19.79 4.64 -4.10
C GLU A 31 19.15 4.61 -2.70
N ILE A 32 18.25 3.66 -2.45
CA ILE A 32 17.58 3.53 -1.14
C ILE A 32 18.57 3.06 -0.05
N GLN A 33 19.54 2.22 -0.41
CA GLN A 33 20.58 1.76 0.51
C GLN A 33 21.46 2.91 1.03
N GLU A 34 21.69 3.95 0.23
CA GLU A 34 22.46 5.13 0.64
C GLU A 34 21.71 5.98 1.68
N ILE A 35 20.38 5.89 1.70
CA ILE A 35 19.51 6.71 2.56
C ILE A 35 19.21 5.99 3.88
N PHE A 36 19.07 4.66 3.87
CA PHE A 36 18.64 3.87 5.04
C PHE A 36 19.74 2.93 5.56
N PRO A 37 19.83 2.70 6.88
CA PRO A 37 20.79 1.76 7.48
C PRO A 37 20.35 0.28 7.32
N VAL A 38 19.95 -0.09 6.10
CA VAL A 38 19.48 -1.42 5.68
C VAL A 38 20.44 -1.97 4.64
N THR A 39 20.85 -3.23 4.79
CA THR A 39 21.82 -3.84 3.88
C THR A 39 21.15 -4.27 2.57
N MET A 40 21.88 -4.24 1.45
CA MET A 40 21.39 -4.70 0.15
C MET A 40 20.75 -6.10 0.16
N PRO A 41 21.30 -7.12 0.87
CA PRO A 41 20.65 -8.42 0.97
C PRO A 41 19.28 -8.36 1.67
N THR A 42 19.13 -7.48 2.66
CA THR A 42 17.87 -7.27 3.37
C THR A 42 16.85 -6.56 2.46
N LEU A 43 17.29 -5.55 1.71
CA LEU A 43 16.46 -4.83 0.74
C LEU A 43 15.96 -5.77 -0.37
N LYS A 44 16.83 -6.60 -0.95
CA LYS A 44 16.45 -7.60 -1.96
C LYS A 44 15.44 -8.62 -1.42
N ARG A 45 15.60 -9.03 -0.16
CA ARG A 45 14.62 -9.91 0.50
C ARG A 45 13.26 -9.23 0.64
N TRP A 46 13.21 -8.01 1.14
CA TRP A 46 11.96 -7.25 1.29
C TRP A 46 11.28 -6.92 -0.04
N HIS A 47 12.07 -6.58 -1.06
CA HIS A 47 11.60 -6.34 -2.42
C HIS A 47 10.86 -7.57 -2.98
N LYS A 48 11.47 -8.75 -2.80
CA LYS A 48 10.88 -10.04 -3.21
C LYS A 48 9.65 -10.42 -2.37
N GLU A 49 9.75 -10.36 -1.04
CA GLU A 49 8.66 -10.71 -0.11
C GLU A 49 7.45 -9.77 -0.25
N GLY A 50 7.72 -8.49 -0.55
CA GLY A 50 6.71 -7.46 -0.68
C GLY A 50 6.11 -7.35 -2.08
N HIS A 51 6.56 -8.15 -3.06
CA HIS A 51 6.12 -8.09 -4.46
C HIS A 51 6.19 -6.66 -5.04
N TRP A 52 7.29 -5.95 -4.78
CA TRP A 52 7.37 -4.52 -5.10
C TRP A 52 7.37 -4.22 -6.59
N ASP A 53 7.91 -5.11 -7.43
CA ASP A 53 7.87 -4.97 -8.89
C ASP A 53 6.43 -4.94 -9.43
N GLU A 54 5.58 -5.84 -8.94
CA GLU A 54 4.16 -5.90 -9.31
C GLU A 54 3.45 -4.63 -8.83
N LYS A 55 3.67 -4.24 -7.58
CA LYS A 55 3.11 -3.00 -7.02
C LYS A 55 3.55 -1.75 -7.80
N ARG A 56 4.81 -1.67 -8.22
CA ARG A 56 5.35 -0.55 -9.02
C ARG A 56 4.69 -0.50 -10.40
N LYS A 57 4.48 -1.65 -11.05
CA LYS A 57 3.74 -1.72 -12.33
C LYS A 57 2.28 -1.24 -12.17
N HIS A 58 1.66 -1.57 -11.04
CA HIS A 58 0.28 -1.16 -10.75
C HIS A 58 0.15 0.26 -10.16
N ALA A 59 1.24 0.90 -9.76
CA ALA A 59 1.21 2.23 -9.14
C ALA A 59 0.68 3.34 -10.07
N LEU A 60 0.73 3.16 -11.39
CA LEU A 60 0.19 4.12 -12.36
C LEU A 60 -1.32 3.98 -12.59
N VAL A 61 -1.92 2.85 -12.19
CA VAL A 61 -3.32 2.51 -12.47
C VAL A 61 -4.15 2.29 -11.19
N SER A 62 -3.50 2.16 -10.03
CA SER A 62 -4.15 1.99 -8.73
C SER A 62 -3.99 3.24 -7.87
N PRO A 63 -5.09 3.92 -7.48
CA PRO A 63 -5.06 5.09 -6.61
C PRO A 63 -4.33 4.86 -5.28
N ARG A 64 -4.43 3.64 -4.72
CA ARG A 64 -3.77 3.23 -3.48
C ARG A 64 -2.24 3.22 -3.63
N TRP A 65 -1.73 2.54 -4.65
CA TRP A 65 -0.28 2.44 -4.88
C TRP A 65 0.32 3.75 -5.40
N LEU A 66 -0.45 4.52 -6.17
CA LEU A 66 -0.10 5.89 -6.55
C LEU A 66 0.09 6.76 -5.31
N GLY A 67 -0.83 6.69 -4.36
CA GLY A 67 -0.71 7.43 -3.10
C GLY A 67 0.53 7.07 -2.29
N GLU A 68 0.86 5.77 -2.17
CA GLU A 68 2.09 5.32 -1.51
C GLU A 68 3.36 5.83 -2.22
N ALA A 69 3.40 5.79 -3.55
CA ALA A 69 4.51 6.36 -4.33
C ALA A 69 4.63 7.88 -4.11
N LEU A 70 3.50 8.60 -4.11
CA LEU A 70 3.47 10.05 -3.86
C LEU A 70 3.92 10.41 -2.43
N ARG A 71 3.61 9.58 -1.43
CA ARG A 71 4.14 9.75 -0.05
C ARG A 71 5.66 9.67 -0.03
N GLY A 72 6.26 8.74 -0.78
CA GLY A 72 7.71 8.61 -0.92
C GLY A 72 8.36 9.87 -1.52
N VAL A 73 7.82 10.35 -2.65
CA VAL A 73 8.28 11.58 -3.32
C VAL A 73 8.18 12.80 -2.39
N LEU A 74 7.07 12.90 -1.66
CA LEU A 74 6.84 14.01 -0.75
C LEU A 74 7.84 14.01 0.40
N ARG A 75 8.10 12.85 1.03
CA ARG A 75 9.11 12.74 2.11
C ARG A 75 10.49 13.13 1.64
N GLU A 76 10.91 12.70 0.46
CA GLU A 76 12.21 13.08 -0.09
C GLU A 76 12.32 14.59 -0.28
N LYS A 77 11.28 15.22 -0.86
CA LYS A 77 11.22 16.68 -1.03
C LYS A 77 11.23 17.41 0.30
N THR A 78 10.45 16.96 1.28
CA THR A 78 10.42 17.54 2.64
C THR A 78 11.77 17.39 3.33
N GLY A 79 12.43 16.23 3.24
CA GLY A 79 13.76 16.02 3.79
C GLY A 79 14.80 16.97 3.19
N LYS A 80 14.76 17.21 1.87
CA LYS A 80 15.63 18.18 1.19
C LYS A 80 15.36 19.63 1.60
N VAL A 81 14.10 19.98 1.89
CA VAL A 81 13.70 21.32 2.34
C VAL A 81 14.12 21.54 3.80
N LEU A 82 13.88 20.56 4.68
CA LEU A 82 14.31 20.61 6.09
C LEU A 82 15.83 20.67 6.24
N ALA A 83 16.59 19.95 5.40
CA ALA A 83 18.05 19.98 5.41
C ALA A 83 18.64 21.36 5.06
N LYS A 84 17.87 22.23 4.39
CA LYS A 84 18.27 23.61 4.07
C LYS A 84 18.03 24.61 5.21
N GLY A 85 17.37 24.21 6.29
CA GLY A 85 17.21 25.02 7.51
C GLY A 85 16.18 26.15 7.46
N ASP A 86 15.86 26.69 6.28
CA ASP A 86 14.89 27.78 6.11
C ASP A 86 13.61 27.30 5.42
N VAL A 87 12.74 26.59 6.16
CA VAL A 87 11.42 26.23 5.64
C VAL A 87 10.47 27.42 5.78
N LYS A 88 10.00 27.96 4.65
CA LYS A 88 9.02 29.05 4.69
C LYS A 88 7.63 28.49 5.05
N PRO A 89 6.78 29.26 5.77
CA PRO A 89 5.42 28.85 6.10
C PRO A 89 4.58 28.45 4.87
N GLN A 90 4.83 29.07 3.72
CA GLN A 90 4.16 28.76 2.45
C GLN A 90 4.54 27.38 1.91
N GLU A 91 5.82 27.01 2.00
CA GLU A 91 6.30 25.70 1.56
C GLU A 91 5.74 24.59 2.47
N LEU A 92 5.59 24.88 3.77
CA LEU A 92 4.97 23.96 4.72
C LEU A 92 3.48 23.74 4.41
N ASP A 93 2.74 24.81 4.12
CA ASP A 93 1.31 24.74 3.75
C ASP A 93 1.09 23.95 2.45
N GLU A 94 1.93 24.15 1.44
CA GLU A 94 1.91 23.37 0.20
C GLU A 94 2.16 21.88 0.45
N LEU A 95 3.14 21.54 1.29
CA LEU A 95 3.40 20.15 1.70
C LEU A 95 2.18 19.54 2.41
N THR A 96 1.57 20.25 3.35
CA THR A 96 0.36 19.79 4.06
C THR A 96 -0.82 19.56 3.12
N LYS A 97 -1.02 20.42 2.11
CA LYS A 97 -2.06 20.23 1.08
C LYS A 97 -1.80 18.98 0.24
N ILE A 98 -0.55 18.75 -0.15
CA ILE A 98 -0.19 17.56 -0.93
C ILE A 98 -0.40 16.29 -0.09
N VAL A 99 -0.01 16.27 1.19
CA VAL A 99 -0.34 15.16 2.11
C VAL A 99 -1.84 14.92 2.13
N THR A 100 -2.64 15.97 2.32
CA THR A 100 -4.11 15.86 2.42
C THR A 100 -4.74 15.32 1.13
N LEU A 101 -4.26 15.75 -0.03
CA LEU A 101 -4.73 15.27 -1.33
C LEU A 101 -4.33 13.81 -1.57
N ILE A 102 -3.13 13.42 -1.16
CA ILE A 102 -2.68 12.02 -1.20
C ILE A 102 -3.54 11.17 -0.26
N ASP A 103 -3.81 11.61 0.97
CA ASP A 103 -4.66 10.89 1.91
C ASP A 103 -6.07 10.71 1.36
N ARG A 104 -6.64 11.73 0.71
CA ARG A 104 -7.94 11.61 0.02
C ARG A 104 -7.90 10.66 -1.16
N LEU A 105 -6.81 10.65 -1.94
CA LEU A 105 -6.61 9.73 -3.08
C LEU A 105 -6.42 8.28 -2.61
N THR A 106 -5.80 8.06 -1.46
CA THR A 106 -5.66 6.72 -0.86
C THR A 106 -6.94 6.25 -0.19
N ASN A 107 -7.70 7.18 0.40
CA ASN A 107 -8.94 6.89 1.11
C ASN A 107 -10.19 6.98 0.23
N SER A 108 -10.06 7.33 -1.05
CA SER A 108 -11.14 7.21 -2.04
C SER A 108 -11.43 5.75 -2.43
N GLY A 109 -11.22 4.81 -1.51
CA GLY A 109 -11.56 3.38 -1.62
C GLY A 109 -13.04 3.10 -1.86
N TRP A 110 -13.89 4.13 -1.87
CA TRP A 110 -15.27 4.06 -2.36
C TRP A 110 -15.34 3.56 -3.82
N ASP A 111 -14.37 3.90 -4.65
CA ASP A 111 -14.30 3.44 -6.05
C ASP A 111 -13.86 1.97 -6.15
N ILE A 112 -13.05 1.49 -5.20
CA ILE A 112 -12.62 0.08 -5.14
C ILE A 112 -13.77 -0.83 -4.72
N ARG A 113 -14.63 -0.41 -3.77
CA ARG A 113 -15.85 -1.16 -3.44
C ARG A 113 -16.80 -1.23 -4.64
N ALA A 114 -17.01 -0.12 -5.33
CA ALA A 114 -17.84 -0.08 -6.53
C ALA A 114 -17.27 -0.98 -7.65
N ALA A 115 -15.97 -0.90 -7.92
CA ALA A 115 -15.28 -1.74 -8.90
C ALA A 115 -15.29 -3.23 -8.50
N ALA A 116 -15.12 -3.56 -7.21
CA ALA A 116 -15.19 -4.93 -6.71
C ALA A 116 -16.60 -5.50 -6.85
N LEU A 117 -17.65 -4.71 -6.54
CA LEU A 117 -19.04 -5.11 -6.74
C LEU A 117 -19.31 -5.38 -8.23
N GLU A 118 -18.85 -4.51 -9.12
CA GLU A 118 -19.03 -4.67 -10.56
C GLU A 118 -18.31 -5.91 -11.11
N VAL A 119 -17.08 -6.17 -10.66
CA VAL A 119 -16.32 -7.37 -11.05
C VAL A 119 -17.02 -8.64 -10.54
N MET A 120 -17.53 -8.62 -9.30
CA MET A 120 -18.20 -9.77 -8.70
C MET A 120 -19.58 -10.03 -9.32
N ASP A 121 -20.29 -8.99 -9.76
CA ASP A 121 -21.54 -9.14 -10.50
C ASP A 121 -21.30 -9.82 -11.86
N ARG A 122 -20.31 -9.34 -12.63
CA ARG A 122 -19.88 -9.97 -13.89
C ARG A 122 -19.38 -11.40 -13.69
N PHE A 123 -18.68 -11.67 -12.59
CA PHE A 123 -18.22 -13.01 -12.24
C PHE A 123 -19.41 -13.94 -11.89
N SER A 124 -20.42 -13.42 -11.20
CA SER A 124 -21.65 -14.16 -10.89
C SER A 124 -22.42 -14.55 -12.15
N GLU A 125 -22.50 -13.65 -13.14
CA GLU A 125 -23.08 -13.93 -14.45
C GLU A 125 -22.29 -15.02 -15.21
N PHE A 126 -20.95 -14.93 -15.19
CA PHE A 126 -20.09 -15.95 -15.77
C PHE A 126 -20.34 -17.34 -15.17
N ILE A 127 -20.36 -17.44 -13.84
CA ILE A 127 -20.60 -18.71 -13.14
C ILE A 127 -21.98 -19.28 -13.46
N ARG A 128 -23.03 -18.44 -13.54
CA ARG A 128 -24.37 -18.88 -13.95
C ARG A 128 -24.43 -19.41 -15.38
N GLY A 129 -23.57 -18.91 -16.27
CA GLY A 129 -23.43 -19.41 -17.64
C GLY A 129 -22.61 -20.71 -17.75
N TRP A 130 -21.67 -20.94 -16.84
CA TRP A 130 -20.73 -22.06 -16.88
C TRP A 130 -21.17 -23.27 -16.05
N VAL A 131 -21.67 -23.02 -14.84
CA VAL A 131 -22.06 -24.06 -13.88
C VAL A 131 -23.54 -24.39 -14.09
N LYS A 132 -23.84 -25.65 -14.36
CA LYS A 132 -25.21 -26.12 -14.63
C LYS A 132 -25.87 -26.76 -13.41
N GLU A 133 -25.10 -27.08 -12.38
CA GLU A 133 -25.59 -27.72 -11.16
C GLU A 133 -26.09 -26.67 -10.14
N PRO A 134 -27.38 -26.70 -9.75
CA PRO A 134 -27.97 -25.68 -8.88
C PRO A 134 -27.33 -25.58 -7.50
N GLU A 135 -26.89 -26.71 -6.93
CA GLU A 135 -26.26 -26.75 -5.61
C GLU A 135 -24.87 -26.11 -5.60
N GLU A 136 -24.12 -26.21 -6.70
CA GLU A 136 -22.83 -25.53 -6.84
C GLU A 136 -23.01 -24.01 -6.97
N ILE A 137 -23.99 -23.55 -7.74
CA ILE A 137 -24.33 -22.11 -7.84
C ILE A 137 -24.71 -21.54 -6.47
N LYS A 138 -25.46 -22.31 -5.67
CA LYS A 138 -25.86 -21.93 -4.32
C LYS A 138 -24.66 -21.83 -3.38
N ARG A 139 -23.72 -22.78 -3.44
CA ARG A 139 -22.46 -22.72 -2.67
C ARG A 139 -21.61 -21.52 -3.05
N PHE A 140 -21.45 -21.23 -4.35
CA PHE A 140 -20.73 -20.04 -4.81
C PHE A 140 -21.36 -18.74 -4.29
N SER A 141 -22.69 -18.65 -4.35
CA SER A 141 -23.41 -17.49 -3.83
C SER A 141 -23.19 -17.29 -2.32
N GLN A 142 -23.18 -18.38 -1.55
CA GLN A 142 -22.90 -18.35 -0.11
C GLN A 142 -21.47 -17.90 0.19
N TRP A 143 -20.48 -18.40 -0.54
CA TRP A 143 -19.08 -17.99 -0.36
C TRP A 143 -18.85 -16.53 -0.72
N MET A 144 -19.49 -16.01 -1.76
CA MET A 144 -19.41 -14.59 -2.10
C MET A 144 -20.02 -13.72 -1.00
N GLN A 145 -21.19 -14.08 -0.47
CA GLN A 145 -21.81 -13.36 0.64
C GLN A 145 -20.94 -13.36 1.90
N GLU A 146 -20.37 -14.51 2.25
CA GLU A 146 -19.47 -14.62 3.40
C GLU A 146 -18.19 -13.80 3.21
N PHE A 147 -17.62 -13.81 2.00
CA PHE A 147 -16.46 -12.98 1.66
C PHE A 147 -16.75 -11.49 1.82
N PHE A 148 -17.91 -11.00 1.35
CA PHE A 148 -18.30 -9.61 1.56
C PHE A 148 -18.54 -9.28 3.04
N ARG A 149 -19.15 -10.18 3.82
CA ARG A 149 -19.35 -9.98 5.25
C ARG A 149 -18.03 -9.80 6.00
N VAL A 150 -17.04 -10.65 5.70
CA VAL A 150 -15.69 -10.54 6.30
C VAL A 150 -15.01 -9.22 5.92
N LEU A 151 -15.17 -8.77 4.67
CA LEU A 151 -14.64 -7.47 4.23
C LEU A 151 -15.31 -6.29 4.93
N GLU A 152 -16.61 -6.38 5.23
CA GLU A 152 -17.34 -5.35 5.98
C GLU A 152 -16.92 -5.30 7.45
N GLU A 153 -16.78 -6.46 8.10
CA GLU A 153 -16.33 -6.58 9.49
C GLU A 153 -14.88 -6.07 9.68
N ASP A 154 -13.99 -6.30 8.71
CA ASP A 154 -12.60 -5.81 8.75
C ASP A 154 -12.48 -4.28 8.59
N ASP A 155 -13.44 -3.61 7.93
CA ASP A 155 -13.46 -2.16 7.77
C ASP A 155 -14.04 -1.44 9.01
N GLU A 156 -15.02 -2.04 9.70
CA GLU A 156 -15.59 -1.51 10.95
C GLU A 156 -14.61 -1.59 12.14
N GLY A 157 -13.68 -2.56 12.12
CA GLY A 157 -12.64 -2.71 13.15
C GLY A 157 -11.44 -1.74 13.02
N ARG A 158 -11.40 -0.90 11.98
CA ARG A 158 -10.32 0.07 11.72
C ARG A 158 -10.77 1.55 11.81
N GLY A 159 -12.01 1.79 12.22
CA GLY A 159 -12.56 3.13 12.51
C GLY A 159 -12.11 3.70 13.85
#